data_AF-A0A1M5QK24-F1
#
_entry.id   AF-A0A1M5QK24-F1
#
_cell.length_a   1.000
_cell.length_b   1.000
_cell.length_c   1.000
_cell.angle_alpha   90.00
_cell.angle_beta   90.00
_cell.angle_gamma   90.00
#
_symmetry.space_group_name_H-M   'P 1'
#
loop_
_entity.id
_entity.type
_entity.pdbx_description
1 polymer ?
#
loop_
_entity_poly.entity_id
_entity_poly.type
_entity_poly.pdbx_seq_one_letter_code
_entity_poly.pdbx_strand_id
1 'polypeptide(L)'
;MAFCEKCGAKISDNAVFCPGCGNKIEKKEEVAAQSVAVETTTGHKSGFRLREVSAESMAQAGINETVFANRVESVDDLKLNDCLFTLYKKLISPVSKIEHLTIAIQNNECEIAAKKAYEGETPSGSEYLSRFFISLFVAPVVTIFAALILGVIGLIFGAELTSSFCWLLYWLSLILLTIVPLKIKYRKISRTTMSRYNNHDIPILENEIKDYENQRNKIVLAIKDYICYCPPAYRHSSALSYFVDSYTNTRVNNLQEAVRAFDEHKRSQDVLNAMKCIYSVLEDIRAEQIRTNEQLASLQASVWAANFIF
;
A
#
# COMPACT_ATOMS: atom_id res chain seq x y z
N MET A 1 12.53 4.36 -50.54
CA MET A 1 11.19 4.88 -50.89
C MET A 1 10.29 4.89 -49.66
N ALA A 2 10.24 6.02 -48.96
CA ALA A 2 9.38 6.24 -47.79
C ALA A 2 8.08 6.98 -48.18
N PHE A 3 7.03 6.81 -47.39
CA PHE A 3 5.75 7.51 -47.53
C PHE A 3 5.47 8.33 -46.27
N CYS A 4 4.79 9.47 -46.42
CA CYS A 4 4.46 10.33 -45.28
C CYS A 4 3.39 9.67 -44.40
N GLU A 5 3.66 9.54 -43.10
CA GLU A 5 2.71 8.98 -42.13
C GLU A 5 1.42 9.80 -42.00
N LYS A 6 1.45 11.10 -42.30
CA LYS A 6 0.26 11.96 -42.20
C LYS A 6 -0.62 11.99 -43.45
N CYS A 7 -0.03 11.97 -44.66
CA CYS A 7 -0.79 12.21 -45.89
C CYS A 7 -0.58 11.17 -46.99
N GLY A 8 0.29 10.18 -46.79
CA GLY A 8 0.55 9.12 -47.77
C GLY A 8 1.33 9.57 -49.01
N ALA A 9 1.78 10.83 -49.09
CA ALA A 9 2.59 11.30 -50.21
C ALA A 9 3.96 10.60 -50.26
N LYS A 10 4.46 10.34 -51.46
CA LYS A 10 5.77 9.73 -51.70
C LYS A 10 6.89 10.71 -51.34
N ILE A 11 7.85 10.27 -50.54
CA ILE A 11 8.96 11.09 -50.03
C ILE A 11 10.27 10.62 -50.69
N SER A 12 11.12 11.56 -51.11
CA SER A 12 12.49 11.25 -51.57
C SER A 12 13.39 10.93 -50.37
N ASP A 13 14.37 10.04 -50.53
CA ASP A 13 15.16 9.51 -49.41
C ASP A 13 15.99 10.60 -48.65
N ASN A 14 16.03 11.83 -49.15
CA ASN A 14 16.71 12.98 -48.54
C ASN A 14 15.79 14.17 -48.15
N ALA A 15 14.47 14.05 -48.25
CA ALA A 15 13.56 15.15 -47.89
C ALA A 15 13.42 15.31 -46.37
N VAL A 16 13.64 16.53 -45.86
CA VAL A 16 13.46 16.89 -44.43
C VAL A 16 11.98 17.17 -44.11
N PHE A 17 11.21 17.60 -45.11
CA PHE A 17 9.78 17.91 -44.99
C PHE A 17 8.99 17.22 -46.09
N CYS A 18 7.76 16.81 -45.78
CA CYS A 18 6.86 16.22 -46.75
C CYS A 18 6.38 17.28 -47.77
N PRO A 19 6.52 17.05 -49.10
CA PRO A 19 6.07 17.99 -50.11
C PRO A 19 4.53 18.12 -50.19
N GLY A 20 3.79 17.13 -49.65
CA GLY A 20 2.32 17.13 -49.69
C GLY A 20 1.67 17.89 -48.51
N CYS A 21 2.25 17.83 -47.30
CA CYS A 21 1.61 18.38 -46.09
C CYS A 21 2.53 19.23 -45.20
N GLY A 22 3.80 19.38 -45.54
CA GLY A 22 4.77 20.18 -44.77
C GLY A 22 5.25 19.55 -43.46
N ASN A 23 4.82 18.33 -43.12
CA ASN A 23 5.23 17.68 -41.88
C ASN A 23 6.73 17.33 -41.90
N LYS A 24 7.45 17.61 -40.81
CA LYS A 24 8.88 17.27 -40.66
C LYS A 24 9.04 15.75 -40.51
N ILE A 25 10.02 15.18 -41.20
CA ILE A 25 10.30 13.74 -41.19
C ILE A 25 11.50 13.51 -40.26
N GLU A 26 11.31 12.75 -39.19
CA GLU A 26 12.39 12.38 -38.27
C GLU A 26 13.16 11.20 -38.86
N LYS A 27 14.39 11.44 -39.34
CA LYS A 27 15.27 10.37 -39.82
C LYS A 27 15.69 9.51 -38.63
N LYS A 28 15.25 8.25 -38.62
CA LYS A 28 15.65 7.25 -37.64
C LYS A 28 17.05 6.75 -38.03
N GLU A 29 18.08 7.20 -37.33
CA GLU A 29 19.45 6.71 -37.53
C GLU A 29 19.56 5.25 -37.08
N GLU A 30 19.93 4.38 -38.01
CA GLU A 30 20.23 2.97 -37.74
C GLU A 30 21.62 2.86 -37.12
N VAL A 31 21.69 2.70 -35.80
CA VAL A 31 22.93 2.36 -35.08
C VAL A 31 23.15 0.85 -35.21
N ALA A 32 24.11 0.48 -36.04
CA ALA A 32 24.57 -0.88 -36.25
C ALA A 32 25.30 -1.45 -35.02
N ALA A 33 25.10 -2.74 -34.83
CA ALA A 33 25.54 -3.55 -33.70
C ALA A 33 27.05 -3.78 -33.63
N GLN A 34 27.61 -3.79 -32.41
CA GLN A 34 28.72 -4.67 -32.04
C GLN A 34 28.52 -5.28 -30.66
N SER A 35 28.70 -6.60 -30.65
CA SER A 35 28.49 -7.59 -29.61
C SER A 35 29.73 -7.79 -28.74
N VAL A 36 29.56 -7.91 -27.42
CA VAL A 36 30.42 -8.75 -26.57
C VAL A 36 29.57 -9.44 -25.52
N ALA A 37 29.57 -10.77 -25.57
CA ALA A 37 28.95 -11.66 -24.60
C ALA A 37 29.83 -11.75 -23.35
N VAL A 38 29.24 -11.55 -22.17
CA VAL A 38 29.69 -12.12 -20.90
C VAL A 38 28.46 -12.45 -20.08
N GLU A 39 28.19 -13.75 -19.94
CA GLU A 39 27.29 -14.29 -18.93
C GLU A 39 27.91 -14.11 -17.55
N THR A 40 27.13 -13.59 -16.60
CA THR A 40 27.08 -14.14 -15.25
C THR A 40 25.79 -13.71 -14.56
N THR A 41 25.14 -14.73 -14.03
CA THR A 41 23.81 -14.80 -13.47
C THR A 41 23.67 -14.06 -12.12
N THR A 42 22.45 -13.57 -11.89
CA THR A 42 21.86 -13.06 -10.63
C THR A 42 22.23 -11.64 -10.19
N GLY A 43 21.22 -10.75 -10.15
CA GLY A 43 21.30 -9.42 -9.54
C GLY A 43 20.53 -8.36 -10.32
N HIS A 44 19.35 -8.00 -9.80
CA HIS A 44 18.51 -6.91 -10.29
C HIS A 44 19.29 -5.58 -10.26
N LYS A 45 19.80 -5.13 -11.42
CA LYS A 45 20.53 -3.87 -11.59
C LYS A 45 19.56 -2.80 -12.09
N SER A 46 19.18 -1.87 -11.21
CA SER A 46 18.65 -0.57 -11.60
C SER A 46 19.75 0.22 -12.32
N GLY A 47 19.71 0.19 -13.65
CA GLY A 47 20.64 0.93 -14.51
C GLY A 47 20.35 2.43 -14.51
N PHE A 48 20.61 3.11 -13.39
CA PHE A 48 20.67 4.57 -13.37
C PHE A 48 22.05 5.01 -13.87
N ARG A 49 22.20 5.18 -15.19
CA ARG A 49 23.37 5.88 -15.74
C ARG A 49 23.27 7.34 -15.29
N LEU A 50 24.16 7.74 -14.39
CA LEU A 50 24.49 9.15 -14.16
C LEU A 50 24.85 9.75 -15.51
N ARG A 51 23.95 10.57 -16.06
CA ARG A 51 24.27 11.41 -17.21
C ARG A 51 25.15 12.51 -16.67
N GLU A 52 26.38 12.61 -17.15
CA GLU A 52 27.24 13.76 -16.89
C GLU A 52 26.45 15.02 -17.25
N VAL A 53 26.23 15.87 -16.24
CA VAL A 53 25.62 17.18 -16.44
C VAL A 53 26.62 17.97 -17.28
N SER A 54 26.23 18.40 -18.47
CA SER A 54 27.12 19.13 -19.36
C SER A 54 27.62 20.40 -18.67
N ALA A 55 28.93 20.64 -18.70
CA ALA A 55 29.57 21.81 -18.10
C ALA A 55 28.91 23.16 -18.47
N GLU A 56 28.25 23.24 -19.64
CA GLU A 56 27.53 24.43 -20.11
C GLU A 56 26.32 24.82 -19.23
N SER A 57 25.56 23.84 -18.73
CA SER A 57 24.41 24.13 -17.85
C SER A 57 24.88 24.56 -16.44
N MET A 58 26.04 24.09 -16.00
CA MET A 58 26.66 24.52 -14.74
C MET A 58 27.30 25.91 -14.85
N ALA A 59 27.91 26.22 -16.00
CA ALA A 59 28.47 27.55 -16.30
C ALA A 59 27.37 28.63 -16.37
N GLN A 60 26.19 28.32 -16.93
CA GLN A 60 25.05 29.24 -16.94
C GLN A 60 24.49 29.55 -15.54
N ALA A 61 24.70 28.67 -14.57
CA ALA A 61 24.35 28.91 -13.17
C ALA A 61 25.47 29.58 -12.36
N GLY A 62 26.67 29.77 -12.95
CA GLY A 62 27.84 30.31 -12.26
C GLY A 62 28.48 29.35 -11.25
N ILE A 63 28.20 28.05 -11.34
CA ILE A 63 28.67 27.05 -10.38
C ILE A 63 29.81 26.24 -11.01
N ASN A 64 31.04 26.43 -10.53
CA ASN A 64 32.20 25.68 -11.00
C ASN A 64 32.20 24.24 -10.46
N GLU A 65 32.53 23.28 -11.31
CA GLU A 65 32.47 21.82 -11.04
C GLU A 65 33.34 21.39 -9.85
N THR A 66 34.43 22.11 -9.58
CA THR A 66 35.35 21.86 -8.46
C THR A 66 34.74 22.10 -7.09
N VAL A 67 33.61 22.80 -6.99
CA VAL A 67 32.92 23.08 -5.72
C VAL A 67 32.19 21.86 -5.17
N PHE A 68 31.82 20.88 -6.01
CA PHE A 68 31.07 19.69 -5.59
C PHE A 68 31.93 18.57 -5.01
N ALA A 69 33.25 18.58 -5.24
CA ALA A 69 34.16 17.60 -4.65
C ALA A 69 34.37 17.84 -3.14
N ASN A 70 34.23 19.10 -2.70
CA ASN A 70 34.04 19.44 -1.30
C ASN A 70 32.54 19.43 -1.03
N ARG A 71 32.09 18.91 0.13
CA ARG A 71 30.65 18.88 0.44
C ARG A 71 30.06 20.27 0.25
N VAL A 72 29.02 20.40 -0.59
CA VAL A 72 28.29 21.67 -0.84
C VAL A 72 27.92 22.41 0.45
N GLU A 73 27.79 21.65 1.55
CA GLU A 73 27.59 22.14 2.90
C GLU A 73 28.66 23.14 3.38
N SER A 74 29.93 22.98 3.01
CA SER A 74 31.05 23.77 3.56
C SER A 74 31.36 25.06 2.80
N VAL A 75 30.47 25.53 1.92
CA VAL A 75 30.71 26.72 1.11
C VAL A 75 30.12 27.94 1.81
N ASP A 76 30.99 28.79 2.38
CA ASP A 76 30.62 30.05 3.06
C ASP A 76 30.35 31.22 2.09
N ASP A 77 30.08 30.94 0.82
CA ASP A 77 29.71 31.98 -0.16
C ASP A 77 28.22 32.31 -0.07
N LEU A 78 27.92 33.51 0.42
CA LEU A 78 26.57 34.04 0.57
C LEU A 78 25.79 34.03 -0.76
N LYS A 79 26.43 34.37 -1.88
CA LYS A 79 25.74 34.43 -3.19
C LYS A 79 25.35 33.04 -3.67
N LEU A 80 26.20 32.05 -3.43
CA LEU A 80 25.91 30.66 -3.77
C LEU A 80 24.77 30.13 -2.90
N ASN A 81 24.78 30.43 -1.60
CA ASN A 81 23.70 30.07 -0.68
C ASN A 81 22.36 30.70 -1.13
N ASP A 82 22.32 31.98 -1.47
CA ASP A 82 21.12 32.64 -2.02
C ASP A 82 20.57 31.92 -3.27
N CYS A 83 21.46 31.53 -4.18
CA CYS A 83 21.08 30.78 -5.39
C CYS A 83 20.52 29.39 -5.04
N LEU A 84 21.17 28.69 -4.10
CA LEU A 84 20.78 27.36 -3.65
C LEU A 84 19.41 27.37 -2.94
N PHE A 85 19.18 28.30 -2.01
CA PHE A 85 17.88 28.42 -1.32
C PHE A 85 16.77 28.88 -2.27
N THR A 86 17.08 29.69 -3.28
CA THR A 86 16.14 30.01 -4.36
C THR A 86 15.75 28.77 -5.17
N LEU A 87 16.71 27.90 -5.44
CA LEU A 87 16.47 26.61 -6.11
C LEU A 87 15.63 25.69 -5.21
N TYR A 88 15.93 25.58 -3.93
CA TYR A 88 15.15 24.77 -2.98
C TYR A 88 13.71 25.26 -2.87
N LYS A 89 13.48 26.57 -2.83
CA LYS A 89 12.13 27.16 -2.85
C LYS A 89 11.32 26.72 -4.07
N LYS A 90 11.95 26.62 -5.25
CA LYS A 90 11.31 26.11 -6.47
C LYS A 90 11.05 24.60 -6.43
N LEU A 91 11.84 23.84 -5.67
CA LEU A 91 11.70 22.39 -5.52
C LEU A 91 10.62 21.95 -4.51
N ILE A 92 10.25 22.78 -3.53
CA ILE A 92 9.28 22.40 -2.48
C ILE A 92 7.96 21.90 -3.09
N SER A 93 7.35 22.66 -3.99
CA SER A 93 6.06 22.31 -4.60
C SER A 93 6.08 21.00 -5.41
N PRO A 94 7.01 20.79 -6.37
CA PRO A 94 7.05 19.53 -7.12
C PRO A 94 7.43 18.32 -6.27
N VAL A 95 8.33 18.47 -5.29
CA VAL A 95 8.71 17.37 -4.38
C VAL A 95 7.52 16.98 -3.49
N SER A 96 6.80 17.96 -2.92
CA SER A 96 5.56 17.69 -2.16
C SER A 96 4.52 16.95 -3.02
N LYS A 97 4.36 17.33 -4.29
CA LYS A 97 3.45 16.63 -5.21
C LYS A 97 3.88 15.18 -5.48
N ILE A 98 5.19 14.92 -5.61
CA ILE A 98 5.73 13.56 -5.76
C ILE A 98 5.43 12.72 -4.51
N GLU A 99 5.58 13.29 -3.31
CA GLU A 99 5.29 12.60 -2.05
C GLU A 99 3.81 12.24 -1.94
N HIS A 100 2.91 13.18 -2.24
CA HIS A 100 1.47 12.92 -2.23
C HIS A 100 1.07 11.81 -3.21
N LEU A 101 1.63 11.83 -4.43
CA LEU A 101 1.39 10.76 -5.42
C LEU A 101 1.95 9.42 -4.94
N THR A 102 3.11 9.41 -4.26
CA THR A 102 3.70 8.18 -3.72
C THR A 102 2.86 7.60 -2.59
N ILE A 103 2.33 8.44 -1.70
CA ILE A 103 1.40 8.00 -0.65
C ILE A 103 0.10 7.46 -1.27
N ALA A 104 -0.45 8.12 -2.30
CA ALA A 104 -1.66 7.65 -2.98
C ALA A 104 -1.45 6.27 -3.63
N ILE A 105 -0.29 6.05 -4.27
CA ILE A 105 0.09 4.74 -4.83
C ILE A 105 0.16 3.69 -3.70
N GLN A 106 0.87 3.96 -2.61
CA GLN A 106 1.00 3.03 -1.48
C GLN A 106 -0.35 2.69 -0.84
N ASN A 107 -1.24 3.68 -0.69
CA ASN A 107 -2.57 3.46 -0.14
C ASN A 107 -3.40 2.54 -1.05
N ASN A 108 -3.38 2.78 -2.37
CA ASN A 108 -4.10 1.95 -3.34
C ASN A 108 -3.50 0.54 -3.42
N GLU A 109 -2.18 0.39 -3.33
CA GLU A 109 -1.50 -0.91 -3.27
C GLU A 109 -1.90 -1.70 -2.00
N CYS A 110 -1.92 -1.03 -0.85
CA CYS A 110 -2.39 -1.61 0.41
C CYS A 110 -3.87 -2.03 0.33
N GLU A 111 -4.73 -1.23 -0.31
CA GLU A 111 -6.14 -1.56 -0.52
C GLU A 111 -6.29 -2.79 -1.42
N ILE A 112 -5.54 -2.86 -2.52
CA ILE A 112 -5.50 -4.04 -3.39
C ILE A 112 -5.03 -5.28 -2.61
N ALA A 113 -3.96 -5.14 -1.80
CA ALA A 113 -3.43 -6.24 -0.98
C ALA A 113 -4.45 -6.72 0.06
N ALA A 114 -5.16 -5.81 0.72
CA ALA A 114 -6.23 -6.16 1.67
C ALA A 114 -7.40 -6.88 0.97
N LYS A 115 -7.81 -6.41 -0.22
CA LYS A 115 -8.85 -7.05 -1.02
C LYS A 115 -8.44 -8.46 -1.48
N LYS A 116 -7.17 -8.65 -1.88
CA LYS A 116 -6.62 -9.95 -2.27
C LYS A 116 -6.44 -10.91 -1.09
N ALA A 117 -6.02 -10.41 0.08
CA ALA A 117 -5.90 -11.23 1.29
C ALA A 117 -7.26 -11.83 1.71
N TYR A 118 -8.34 -11.07 1.55
CA TYR A 118 -9.69 -11.55 1.80
C TYR A 118 -10.13 -12.68 0.84
N GLU A 119 -9.61 -12.73 -0.39
CA GLU A 119 -9.89 -13.82 -1.34
C GLU A 119 -9.20 -15.14 -0.93
N GLY A 120 -8.05 -15.05 -0.27
CA GLY A 120 -7.25 -16.19 0.18
C GLY A 120 -7.91 -17.00 1.31
N GLU A 121 -8.82 -16.39 2.07
CA GLU A 121 -9.59 -17.09 3.12
C GLU A 121 -10.84 -17.80 2.60
N THR A 122 -11.04 -17.88 1.28
CA THR A 122 -12.16 -18.67 0.75
C THR A 122 -11.99 -20.13 1.19
N PRO A 123 -12.92 -20.69 1.99
CA PRO A 123 -12.82 -22.07 2.43
C PRO A 123 -12.75 -22.94 1.18
N SER A 124 -11.73 -23.79 1.12
CA SER A 124 -11.49 -24.68 -0.02
C SER A 124 -12.80 -25.35 -0.44
N GLY A 125 -13.02 -25.54 -1.74
CA GLY A 125 -14.24 -26.21 -2.25
C GLY A 125 -14.53 -27.54 -1.53
N SER A 126 -13.47 -28.23 -1.07
CA SER A 126 -13.53 -29.41 -0.21
C SER A 126 -14.10 -29.17 1.19
N GLU A 127 -13.76 -28.08 1.89
CA GLU A 127 -14.41 -27.74 3.16
C GLU A 127 -15.90 -27.41 2.97
N TYR A 128 -16.25 -26.85 1.80
CA TYR A 128 -17.62 -26.54 1.48
C TYR A 128 -18.43 -27.82 1.22
N LEU A 129 -17.87 -28.72 0.41
CA LEU A 129 -18.45 -30.03 0.17
C LEU A 129 -18.56 -30.80 1.48
N SER A 130 -17.54 -30.82 2.33
CA SER A 130 -17.60 -31.56 3.60
C SER A 130 -18.68 -31.01 4.53
N ARG A 131 -18.78 -29.69 4.72
CA ARG A 131 -19.83 -29.09 5.56
C ARG A 131 -21.22 -29.31 4.97
N PHE A 132 -21.35 -29.30 3.64
CA PHE A 132 -22.59 -29.60 2.95
C PHE A 132 -22.98 -31.07 3.11
N PHE A 133 -22.07 -32.01 2.89
CA PHE A 133 -22.30 -33.45 3.08
C PHE A 133 -22.58 -33.79 4.54
N ILE A 134 -21.89 -33.19 5.50
CA ILE A 134 -22.18 -33.36 6.92
C ILE A 134 -23.60 -32.87 7.24
N SER A 135 -23.98 -31.69 6.75
CA SER A 135 -25.34 -31.17 6.94
C SER A 135 -26.41 -32.03 6.26
N LEU A 136 -26.14 -32.54 5.06
CA LEU A 136 -27.14 -33.21 4.23
C LEU A 136 -27.28 -34.70 4.56
N PHE A 137 -26.22 -35.36 5.02
CA PHE A 137 -26.23 -36.80 5.29
C PHE A 137 -26.16 -37.10 6.79
N VAL A 138 -25.30 -36.43 7.55
CA VAL A 138 -25.12 -36.76 8.97
C VAL A 138 -26.34 -36.33 9.79
N ALA A 139 -26.91 -35.15 9.55
CA ALA A 139 -28.09 -34.70 10.28
C ALA A 139 -29.34 -35.61 10.09
N PRO A 140 -29.74 -36.02 8.87
CA PRO A 140 -30.84 -36.96 8.71
C PRO A 140 -30.51 -38.35 9.23
N VAL A 141 -29.29 -38.85 9.07
CA VAL A 141 -28.90 -40.15 9.63
C VAL A 141 -28.98 -40.13 11.16
N VAL A 142 -28.44 -39.09 11.82
CA VAL A 142 -28.51 -38.94 13.28
C VAL A 142 -29.96 -38.81 13.78
N THR A 143 -30.81 -38.07 13.06
CA THR A 143 -32.24 -37.95 13.44
C THR A 143 -33.01 -39.26 13.24
N ILE A 144 -32.73 -40.02 12.18
CA ILE A 144 -33.32 -41.36 11.97
C ILE A 144 -32.85 -42.32 13.06
N PHE A 145 -31.55 -42.37 13.38
CA PHE A 145 -31.02 -43.20 14.46
C PHE A 145 -31.61 -42.83 15.83
N ALA A 146 -31.71 -41.53 16.13
CA ALA A 146 -32.34 -41.06 17.36
C ALA A 146 -33.83 -41.47 17.42
N ALA A 147 -34.55 -41.37 16.30
CA ALA A 147 -35.95 -41.82 16.23
C ALA A 147 -36.08 -43.33 16.45
N LEU A 148 -35.18 -44.15 15.90
CA LEU A 148 -35.15 -45.60 16.12
C LEU A 148 -34.87 -45.94 17.59
N ILE A 149 -33.88 -45.30 18.21
CA ILE A 149 -33.55 -45.50 19.63
C ILE A 149 -34.75 -45.12 20.52
N LEU A 150 -35.38 -43.98 20.25
CA LEU A 150 -36.58 -43.56 20.98
C LEU A 150 -37.76 -44.51 20.78
N GLY A 151 -37.92 -45.08 19.58
CA GLY A 151 -38.93 -46.12 19.31
C GLY A 151 -38.72 -47.38 20.17
N VAL A 152 -37.47 -47.83 20.30
CA VAL A 152 -37.11 -48.97 21.16
C VAL A 152 -37.35 -48.65 22.64
N ILE A 153 -36.98 -47.45 23.10
CA ILE A 153 -37.24 -47.01 24.48
C ILE A 153 -38.75 -46.93 24.74
N GLY A 154 -39.54 -46.42 23.79
CA GLY A 154 -40.99 -46.37 23.87
C GLY A 154 -41.66 -47.73 24.02
N LEU A 155 -41.12 -48.76 23.35
CA LEU A 155 -41.56 -50.15 23.52
C LEU A 155 -41.31 -50.69 24.94
N ILE A 156 -40.28 -50.21 25.62
CA ILE A 156 -39.90 -50.66 26.96
C ILE A 156 -40.67 -49.90 28.05
N PHE A 157 -40.83 -48.58 27.90
CA PHE A 157 -41.34 -47.69 28.96
C PHE A 157 -42.79 -47.20 28.77
N GLY A 158 -43.45 -47.54 27.67
CA GLY A 158 -44.83 -47.16 27.39
C GLY A 158 -44.97 -45.87 26.56
N ALA A 159 -46.10 -45.74 25.87
CA ALA A 159 -46.29 -44.78 24.77
C ALA A 159 -46.35 -43.31 25.20
N GLU A 160 -46.70 -43.00 26.45
CA GLU A 160 -47.02 -41.63 26.88
C GLU A 160 -45.82 -40.66 26.87
N LEU A 161 -44.58 -41.14 27.07
CA LEU A 161 -43.39 -40.27 27.01
C LEU A 161 -42.92 -39.97 25.57
N THR A 162 -43.33 -40.77 24.59
CA THR A 162 -42.75 -40.72 23.24
C THR A 162 -43.27 -39.54 22.41
N SER A 163 -44.51 -39.09 22.62
CA SER A 163 -45.11 -38.06 21.76
C SER A 163 -44.45 -36.69 21.93
N SER A 164 -44.10 -36.31 23.16
CA SER A 164 -43.45 -35.03 23.47
C SER A 164 -42.04 -34.94 22.87
N PHE A 165 -41.29 -36.04 22.89
CA PHE A 165 -39.95 -36.11 22.29
C PHE A 165 -40.01 -36.09 20.76
N CYS A 166 -40.97 -36.78 20.13
CA CYS A 166 -41.17 -36.72 18.69
C CYS A 166 -41.47 -35.30 18.20
N TRP A 167 -42.27 -34.53 18.95
CA TRP A 167 -42.55 -33.13 18.64
C TRP A 167 -41.29 -32.25 18.72
N LEU A 168 -40.47 -32.42 19.76
CA LEU A 168 -39.20 -31.69 19.89
C LEU A 168 -38.23 -31.98 18.73
N LEU A 169 -38.08 -33.26 18.34
CA LEU A 169 -37.23 -33.64 17.21
C LEU A 169 -37.76 -33.11 15.87
N TYR A 170 -39.10 -33.10 15.69
CA TYR A 170 -39.73 -32.50 14.54
C TYR A 170 -39.41 -31.01 14.42
N TRP A 171 -39.57 -30.23 15.50
CA TRP A 171 -39.20 -28.81 15.51
C TRP A 171 -37.71 -28.56 15.27
N LEU A 172 -36.84 -29.38 15.88
CA LEU A 172 -35.40 -29.27 15.65
C LEU A 172 -35.05 -29.52 14.18
N SER A 173 -35.68 -30.51 13.56
CA SER A 173 -35.50 -30.81 12.12
C SER A 173 -35.96 -29.65 11.25
N LEU A 174 -37.09 -29.02 11.59
CA LEU A 174 -37.69 -27.92 10.84
C LEU A 174 -36.86 -26.63 10.96
N ILE A 175 -36.27 -26.38 12.14
CA ILE A 175 -35.30 -25.31 12.38
C ILE A 175 -34.02 -25.54 11.55
N LEU A 176 -33.48 -26.76 11.53
CA LEU A 176 -32.31 -27.08 10.71
C LEU A 176 -32.60 -26.92 9.21
N LEU A 177 -33.77 -27.38 8.75
CA LEU A 177 -34.19 -27.31 7.35
C LEU A 177 -34.40 -25.87 6.87
N THR A 178 -34.68 -24.92 7.77
CA THR A 178 -34.91 -23.50 7.44
C THR A 178 -33.64 -22.66 7.58
N ILE A 179 -32.83 -22.86 8.63
CA ILE A 179 -31.62 -22.07 8.88
C ILE A 179 -30.52 -22.37 7.86
N VAL A 180 -30.33 -23.63 7.47
CA VAL A 180 -29.28 -24.04 6.51
C VAL A 180 -29.44 -23.35 5.14
N PRO A 181 -30.60 -23.38 4.46
CA PRO A 181 -30.76 -22.71 3.17
C PRO A 181 -30.70 -21.19 3.27
N LEU A 182 -31.15 -20.58 4.38
CA LEU A 182 -30.97 -19.14 4.63
C LEU A 182 -29.48 -18.78 4.69
N LYS A 183 -28.67 -19.57 5.40
CA LYS A 183 -27.21 -19.38 5.47
C LYS A 183 -26.54 -19.58 4.11
N ILE A 184 -27.00 -20.54 3.31
CA ILE A 184 -26.52 -20.76 1.93
C ILE A 184 -26.87 -19.56 1.03
N LYS A 185 -28.11 -19.08 1.08
CA LYS A 185 -28.59 -17.94 0.28
C LYS A 185 -27.87 -16.64 0.66
N TYR A 186 -27.74 -16.34 1.95
CA TYR A 186 -27.02 -15.18 2.46
C TYR A 186 -25.55 -15.19 2.01
N ARG A 187 -24.89 -16.35 2.11
CA ARG A 187 -23.51 -16.50 1.63
C ARG A 187 -23.38 -16.40 0.12
N LYS A 188 -24.34 -16.91 -0.66
CA LYS A 188 -24.34 -16.76 -2.13
C LYS A 188 -24.46 -15.30 -2.54
N ILE A 189 -25.37 -14.56 -1.90
CA ILE A 189 -25.53 -13.11 -2.13
C ILE A 189 -24.22 -12.38 -1.79
N SER A 190 -23.64 -12.65 -0.62
CA SER A 190 -22.35 -12.09 -0.18
C SER A 190 -21.21 -12.37 -1.17
N ARG A 191 -21.12 -13.59 -1.74
CA ARG A 191 -20.13 -13.93 -2.77
C ARG A 191 -20.38 -13.19 -4.08
N THR A 192 -21.63 -13.07 -4.52
CA THR A 192 -21.94 -12.34 -5.75
C THR A 192 -21.68 -10.84 -5.62
N THR A 193 -21.94 -10.24 -4.46
CA THR A 193 -21.57 -8.84 -4.20
C THR A 193 -20.05 -8.68 -4.12
N MET A 194 -19.33 -9.61 -3.47
CA MET A 194 -17.87 -9.54 -3.37
C MET A 194 -17.18 -9.74 -4.72
N SER A 195 -17.63 -10.70 -5.54
CA SER A 195 -17.08 -10.92 -6.88
C SER A 195 -17.33 -9.75 -7.82
N ARG A 196 -18.50 -9.08 -7.71
CA ARG A 196 -18.76 -7.85 -8.44
C ARG A 196 -17.85 -6.72 -7.99
N TYR A 197 -17.61 -6.60 -6.68
CA TYR A 197 -16.72 -5.61 -6.09
C TYR A 197 -15.27 -5.83 -6.54
N ASN A 198 -14.75 -7.06 -6.45
CA ASN A 198 -13.36 -7.37 -6.81
C ASN A 198 -13.10 -7.27 -8.32
N ASN A 199 -14.03 -7.75 -9.16
CA ASN A 199 -13.87 -7.67 -10.61
C ASN A 199 -13.99 -6.25 -11.17
N HIS A 200 -14.58 -5.32 -10.41
CA HIS A 200 -14.77 -3.94 -10.84
C HIS A 200 -13.73 -3.00 -10.22
N ASP A 201 -13.48 -3.12 -8.91
CA ASP A 201 -12.72 -2.10 -8.18
C ASP A 201 -11.21 -2.32 -8.23
N ILE A 202 -10.74 -3.57 -8.28
CA ILE A 202 -9.29 -3.83 -8.38
C ILE A 202 -8.73 -3.27 -9.69
N PRO A 203 -9.33 -3.50 -10.88
CA PRO A 203 -8.86 -2.89 -12.12
C PRO A 203 -8.90 -1.36 -12.11
N ILE A 204 -9.86 -0.75 -11.40
CA ILE A 204 -9.93 0.71 -11.24
C ILE A 204 -8.73 1.21 -10.44
N LEU A 205 -8.47 0.63 -9.27
CA LEU A 205 -7.33 0.99 -8.42
C LEU A 205 -5.99 0.77 -9.16
N GLU A 206 -5.85 -0.32 -9.92
CA GLU A 206 -4.66 -0.57 -10.74
C GLU A 206 -4.47 0.49 -11.83
N ASN A 207 -5.55 0.97 -12.45
CA ASN A 207 -5.49 2.04 -13.44
C ASN A 207 -5.17 3.40 -12.80
N GLU A 208 -5.71 3.69 -11.61
CA GLU A 208 -5.37 4.89 -10.84
C GLU A 208 -3.89 4.91 -10.43
N ILE A 209 -3.35 3.77 -9.97
CA ILE A 209 -1.92 3.64 -9.66
C ILE A 209 -1.08 3.99 -10.90
N LYS A 210 -1.42 3.43 -12.08
CA LYS A 210 -0.70 3.74 -13.32
C LYS A 210 -0.77 5.23 -13.67
N ASP A 211 -1.91 5.88 -13.47
CA ASP A 211 -2.02 7.32 -13.71
C ASP A 211 -1.14 8.11 -12.74
N TYR A 212 -1.18 7.78 -11.44
CA TYR A 212 -0.31 8.41 -10.44
C TYR A 212 1.18 8.19 -10.72
N GLU A 213 1.58 7.00 -11.17
CA GLU A 213 2.95 6.71 -11.58
C GLU A 213 3.36 7.56 -12.77
N ASN A 214 2.51 7.70 -13.79
CA ASN A 214 2.76 8.55 -14.95
C ASN A 214 2.91 10.01 -14.54
N GLN A 215 2.02 10.52 -13.68
CA GLN A 215 2.10 11.88 -13.16
C GLN A 215 3.40 12.09 -12.35
N ARG A 216 3.73 11.15 -11.46
CA ARG A 216 4.95 11.19 -10.64
C ARG A 216 6.19 11.22 -11.52
N ASN A 217 6.28 10.31 -12.49
CA ASN A 217 7.42 10.19 -13.40
C ASN A 217 7.59 11.46 -14.25
N LYS A 218 6.49 12.08 -14.72
CA LYS A 218 6.52 13.35 -15.44
C LYS A 218 7.12 14.48 -14.59
N ILE A 219 6.75 14.56 -13.30
CA ILE A 219 7.30 15.58 -12.39
C ILE A 219 8.77 15.30 -12.07
N VAL A 220 9.12 14.04 -11.78
CA VAL A 220 10.50 13.61 -11.52
C VAL A 220 11.42 13.97 -12.68
N LEU A 221 10.98 13.72 -13.92
CA LEU A 221 11.73 14.12 -15.12
C LEU A 221 11.90 15.63 -15.22
N ALA A 222 10.86 16.42 -14.90
CA ALA A 222 10.91 17.87 -14.96
C ALA A 222 11.87 18.49 -13.92
N ILE A 223 12.11 17.84 -12.79
CA ILE A 223 13.00 18.34 -11.72
C ILE A 223 14.37 17.65 -11.67
N LYS A 224 14.64 16.71 -12.57
CA LYS A 224 15.82 15.84 -12.54
C LYS A 224 17.14 16.62 -12.44
N ASP A 225 17.24 17.72 -13.18
CA ASP A 225 18.48 18.51 -13.25
C ASP A 225 18.68 19.40 -12.02
N TYR A 226 17.61 19.67 -11.26
CA TYR A 226 17.66 20.49 -10.04
C TYR A 226 17.84 19.64 -8.78
N ILE A 227 17.26 18.43 -8.77
CA ILE A 227 17.27 17.57 -7.58
C ILE A 227 18.65 16.99 -7.27
N CYS A 228 19.57 16.96 -8.25
CA CYS A 228 20.96 16.52 -8.03
C CYS A 228 21.73 17.44 -7.06
N TYR A 229 21.35 18.71 -6.98
CA TYR A 229 21.94 19.68 -6.04
C TYR A 229 21.46 19.49 -4.60
N CYS A 230 20.38 18.73 -4.39
CA CYS A 230 19.90 18.38 -3.06
C CYS A 230 20.53 17.04 -2.60
N PRO A 231 21.15 16.98 -1.41
CA PRO A 231 21.69 15.73 -0.89
C PRO A 231 20.57 14.68 -0.74
N PRO A 232 20.81 13.41 -1.10
CA PRO A 232 19.77 12.36 -1.10
C PRO A 232 18.96 12.24 0.20
N ALA A 233 19.60 12.45 1.35
CA ALA A 233 18.97 12.37 2.67
C ALA A 233 17.89 13.44 2.92
N TYR A 234 17.91 14.54 2.16
CA TYR A 234 17.05 15.71 2.35
C TYR A 234 16.14 15.98 1.13
N ARG A 235 16.00 15.01 0.21
CA ARG A 235 15.12 15.10 -0.98
C ARG A 235 13.64 14.91 -0.66
N HIS A 236 13.18 15.50 0.43
CA HIS A 236 11.79 15.46 0.85
C HIS A 236 11.30 16.88 1.19
N SER A 237 10.02 17.14 0.99
CA SER A 237 9.45 18.49 0.99
C SER A 237 9.61 19.19 2.34
N SER A 238 9.51 18.44 3.44
CA SER A 238 9.67 18.97 4.80
C SER A 238 11.09 19.45 5.11
N ALA A 239 12.15 18.78 4.62
CA ALA A 239 13.52 19.27 4.77
C ALA A 239 13.74 20.52 3.93
N LEU A 240 13.30 20.50 2.67
CA LEU A 240 13.42 21.66 1.78
C LEU A 240 12.69 22.89 2.34
N SER A 241 11.47 22.71 2.87
CA SER A 241 10.74 23.78 3.55
C SER A 241 11.52 24.28 4.76
N TYR A 242 11.99 23.38 5.62
CA TYR A 242 12.76 23.76 6.80
C TYR A 242 14.04 24.55 6.45
N PHE A 243 14.74 24.16 5.39
CA PHE A 243 15.93 24.86 4.90
C PHE A 243 15.58 26.28 4.45
N VAL A 244 14.57 26.42 3.59
CA VAL A 244 14.12 27.73 3.11
C VAL A 244 13.61 28.60 4.25
N ASP A 245 12.84 28.05 5.17
CA ASP A 245 12.29 28.76 6.33
C ASP A 245 13.40 29.18 7.30
N SER A 246 14.39 28.32 7.55
CA SER A 246 15.51 28.63 8.45
C SER A 246 16.40 29.73 7.87
N TYR A 247 16.65 29.69 6.56
CA TYR A 247 17.44 30.69 5.86
C TYR A 247 16.73 32.04 5.77
N THR A 248 15.46 32.05 5.36
CA THR A 248 14.65 33.28 5.26
C THR A 248 14.47 33.98 6.59
N ASN A 249 14.41 33.23 7.69
CA ASN A 249 14.32 33.77 9.05
C ASN A 249 15.70 34.07 9.68
N THR A 250 16.79 34.04 8.92
CA THR A 250 18.17 34.32 9.40
C THR A 250 18.60 33.43 10.58
N ARG A 251 18.00 32.25 10.75
CA ARG A 251 18.39 31.30 11.80
C ARG A 251 19.71 30.61 11.47
N VAL A 252 20.05 30.55 10.18
CA VAL A 252 21.21 29.86 9.61
C VAL A 252 21.77 30.70 8.48
N ASN A 253 23.09 30.79 8.40
CA ASN A 253 23.80 31.60 7.40
C ASN A 253 24.26 30.79 6.18
N ASN A 254 24.39 29.47 6.34
CA ASN A 254 24.83 28.56 5.29
C ASN A 254 24.05 27.24 5.32
N LEU A 255 24.24 26.42 4.28
CA LEU A 255 23.58 25.13 4.15
C LEU A 255 23.95 24.15 5.27
N GLN A 256 25.20 24.15 5.73
CA GLN A 256 25.65 23.25 6.80
C GLN A 256 24.93 23.50 8.12
N GLU A 257 24.73 24.77 8.50
CA GLU A 257 23.94 25.15 9.66
C GLU A 257 22.48 24.74 9.49
N ALA A 258 21.89 24.93 8.31
CA ALA A 258 20.54 24.50 8.00
C ALA A 258 20.36 22.98 8.14
N VAL A 259 21.32 22.21 7.62
CA VAL A 259 21.37 20.75 7.72
C VAL A 259 21.47 20.29 9.18
N ARG A 260 22.42 20.87 9.94
CA ARG A 260 22.57 20.54 11.37
C ARG A 260 21.31 20.87 12.17
N ALA A 261 20.71 22.03 11.93
CA ALA A 261 19.48 22.44 12.60
C ALA A 261 18.31 21.50 12.26
N PHE A 262 18.21 21.06 11.01
CA PHE A 262 17.21 20.10 10.58
C PHE A 262 17.42 18.72 11.22
N ASP A 263 18.65 18.22 11.27
CA ASP A 263 18.97 16.92 11.90
C ASP A 263 18.65 16.94 13.40
N GLU A 264 18.96 18.05 14.09
CA GLU A 264 18.61 18.25 15.49
C GLU A 264 17.09 18.30 15.69
N HIS A 265 16.38 19.02 14.82
CA HIS A 265 14.92 19.07 14.84
C HIS A 265 14.30 17.68 14.62
N LYS A 266 14.79 16.93 13.63
CA LYS A 266 14.33 15.58 13.33
C LYS A 266 14.58 14.62 14.49
N ARG A 267 15.78 14.67 15.09
CA ARG A 267 16.11 13.89 16.28
C ARG A 267 15.17 14.22 17.44
N SER A 268 14.84 15.49 17.65
CA SER A 268 13.88 15.91 18.68
C SER A 268 12.48 15.35 18.41
N GLN A 269 12.00 15.39 17.16
CA GLN A 269 10.72 14.80 16.76
C GLN A 269 10.69 13.29 16.95
N ASP A 270 11.76 12.58 16.59
CA ASP A 270 11.87 11.13 16.75
C ASP A 270 11.80 10.73 18.24
N VAL A 271 12.44 11.51 19.12
CA VAL A 271 12.34 11.33 20.57
C VAL A 271 10.90 11.56 21.05
N LEU A 272 10.22 12.62 20.59
CA LEU A 272 8.82 12.87 20.96
C LEU A 272 7.87 11.77 20.49
N ASN A 273 8.07 11.26 19.27
CA ASN A 273 7.27 10.15 18.74
C ASN A 273 7.53 8.85 19.52
N ALA A 274 8.79 8.57 19.89
CA ALA A 274 9.12 7.45 20.76
C ALA A 274 8.45 7.59 22.15
N MET A 275 8.45 8.80 22.73
CA MET A 275 7.74 9.06 24.00
C MET A 275 6.24 8.84 23.88
N LYS A 276 5.60 9.26 22.78
CA LYS A 276 4.17 9.00 22.53
C LYS A 276 3.88 7.50 22.41
N CYS A 277 4.75 6.74 21.76
CA CYS A 277 4.62 5.29 21.65
C CYS A 277 4.77 4.59 23.02
N ILE A 278 5.71 5.05 23.85
CA ILE A 278 5.85 4.55 25.23
C ILE A 278 4.58 4.87 26.02
N TYR A 279 4.01 6.06 25.86
CA TYR A 279 2.79 6.45 26.55
C TYR A 279 1.60 5.56 26.16
N SER A 280 1.39 5.27 24.87
CA SER A 280 0.31 4.37 24.44
C SER A 280 0.48 2.95 25.00
N VAL A 281 1.70 2.42 25.03
CA VAL A 281 1.98 1.10 25.65
C VAL A 281 1.67 1.11 27.15
N LEU A 282 2.01 2.20 27.85
CA LEU A 282 1.68 2.34 29.27
C LEU A 282 0.16 2.42 29.51
N GLU A 283 -0.59 3.05 28.61
CA GLU A 283 -2.07 3.04 28.67
C GLU A 283 -2.63 1.63 28.47
N ASP A 284 -2.09 0.85 27.53
CA ASP A 284 -2.50 -0.53 27.30
C ASP A 284 -2.20 -1.44 28.51
N ILE A 285 -1.01 -1.30 29.10
CA ILE A 285 -0.63 -2.02 30.33
C ILE A 285 -1.59 -1.66 31.46
N ARG A 286 -1.92 -0.37 31.61
CA ARG A 286 -2.87 0.09 32.62
C ARG A 286 -4.27 -0.49 32.39
N ALA A 287 -4.73 -0.54 31.14
CA ALA A 287 -6.03 -1.12 30.79
C ALA A 287 -6.06 -2.63 31.06
N GLU A 288 -4.99 -3.35 30.77
CA GLU A 288 -4.86 -4.78 31.12
C GLU A 288 -4.84 -4.97 32.64
N GLN A 289 -4.12 -4.14 33.38
CA GLN A 289 -4.08 -4.21 34.84
C GLN A 289 -5.49 -4.01 35.44
N ILE A 290 -6.28 -3.07 34.90
CA ILE A 290 -7.69 -2.88 35.30
C ILE A 290 -8.50 -4.15 35.04
N ARG A 291 -8.39 -4.75 33.84
CA ARG A 291 -9.09 -6.01 33.51
C ARG A 291 -8.70 -7.15 34.44
N THR A 292 -7.42 -7.31 34.75
CA THR A 292 -6.96 -8.35 35.69
C THR A 292 -7.49 -8.13 37.11
N ASN A 293 -7.57 -6.88 37.57
CA ASN A 293 -8.15 -6.55 38.88
C ASN A 293 -9.66 -6.84 38.92
N GLU A 294 -10.40 -6.54 37.85
CA GLU A 294 -11.82 -6.89 37.73
C GLU A 294 -12.04 -8.40 37.76
N GLN A 295 -11.19 -9.17 37.07
CA GLN A 295 -11.23 -10.63 37.11
C GLN A 295 -10.95 -11.16 38.53
N LEU A 296 -9.95 -10.64 39.23
CA LEU A 296 -9.66 -11.01 40.62
C LEU A 296 -10.83 -10.69 41.55
N ALA A 297 -11.47 -9.53 41.40
CA ALA A 297 -12.66 -9.17 42.16
C ALA A 297 -13.82 -10.14 41.89
N SER A 298 -14.03 -10.55 40.63
CA SER A 298 -15.06 -11.53 40.28
C SER A 298 -14.80 -12.91 40.89
N LEU A 299 -13.53 -13.35 40.91
CA LEU A 299 -13.11 -14.59 41.53
C LEU A 299 -13.31 -14.56 43.05
N GLN A 300 -12.91 -13.46 43.70
CA GLN A 300 -13.13 -13.28 45.14
C GLN A 300 -14.63 -13.34 45.48
N ALA A 301 -15.49 -12.69 44.70
CA ALA A 301 -16.94 -12.77 44.88
C ALA A 301 -17.47 -14.20 44.74
N SER A 302 -16.97 -14.97 43.77
CA SER A 302 -17.35 -16.37 43.59
C SER A 302 -16.90 -17.27 44.75
N VAL A 303 -15.70 -17.06 45.30
CA VAL A 303 -15.18 -17.79 46.46
C VAL A 303 -16.01 -17.47 47.71
N TRP A 304 -16.35 -16.20 47.91
CA TRP A 304 -17.23 -15.79 49.00
C TRP A 304 -18.62 -16.44 48.89
N ALA A 305 -19.21 -16.47 47.69
CA ALA A 305 -20.49 -17.13 47.46
C ALA A 305 -20.43 -18.64 47.75
N ALA A 306 -19.33 -19.32 47.35
CA ALA A 306 -19.13 -20.73 47.64
C ALA A 306 -19.03 -20.98 49.16
N ASN A 307 -18.21 -20.20 49.88
CA ASN A 307 -18.06 -20.29 51.34
C ASN A 307 -19.35 -20.01 52.11
N PHE A 308 -20.33 -19.32 51.51
CA PHE A 308 -21.62 -19.09 52.13
C PHE A 308 -22.59 -20.28 51.96
N ILE A 309 -22.40 -21.07 50.91
CA ILE A 309 -23.27 -22.22 50.58
C ILE A 309 -22.84 -23.50 51.32
N PHE A 310 -21.53 -23.67 51.56
CA PHE A 310 -20.94 -24.84 52.22
C PHE A 310 -20.63 -24.57 53.69
#